data_AF-A0A229SLI0-F1
#
_entry.id   AF-A0A229SLI0-F1
#
_cell.length_a   1.000
_cell.length_b   1.000
_cell.length_c   1.000
_cell.angle_alpha   90.00
_cell.angle_beta   90.00
_cell.angle_gamma   90.00
#
_symmetry.space_group_name_H-M   'P 1'
#
loop_
_entity.id
_entity.type
_entity.pdbx_description
1 polymer ?
#
loop_
_entity_poly.entity_id
_entity_poly.type
_entity_poly.pdbx_seq_one_letter_code
_entity_poly.pdbx_strand_id
1 'polypeptide(L)' 'MPRITDNEDGSQTFAVNSRELKGLGEALGHTVRDVEKVLEVVDGPRFRDALSFVKSIVD' A
#
# COMPACT_ATOMS: atom_id res chain seq x y z
N MET A 1 -11.62 -17.44 -1.83
CA MET A 1 -11.30 -16.91 -0.49
C MET A 1 -10.22 -17.79 0.10
N PRO A 2 -9.15 -17.20 0.66
CA PRO A 2 -8.04 -17.97 1.22
C PRO A 2 -8.54 -18.87 2.34
N ARG A 3 -8.05 -20.11 2.37
CA ARG A 3 -8.33 -21.03 3.49
C ARG A 3 -7.33 -20.72 4.59
N ILE A 4 -7.85 -20.41 5.78
CA ILE A 4 -7.06 -20.20 6.98
C ILE A 4 -7.15 -21.49 7.79
N THR A 5 -6.01 -22.09 8.10
CA THR A 5 -5.91 -23.26 8.97
C THR A 5 -5.16 -22.85 10.23
N ASP A 6 -5.81 -23.01 11.38
CA ASP A 6 -5.16 -22.88 12.68
C ASP A 6 -4.39 -24.19 12.97
N ASN A 7 -3.08 -24.07 13.20
CA ASN A 7 -2.20 -25.18 13.50
C ASN A 7 -2.17 -25.45 15.02
N GLU A 8 -1.77 -26.66 15.41
CA GLU A 8 -1.68 -27.09 16.81
C GLU A 8 -0.66 -26.28 17.64
N ASP A 9 0.32 -25.64 16.97
CA ASP A 9 1.33 -24.77 17.58
C ASP A 9 0.85 -23.30 17.75
N GLY A 10 -0.40 -23.01 17.39
CA GLY A 10 -0.99 -21.66 17.44
C GLY A 10 -0.63 -20.78 16.24
N SER A 11 0.08 -21.29 15.24
CA SER A 11 0.34 -20.57 13.99
C SER A 11 -0.84 -20.69 13.02
N GLN A 12 -0.96 -19.73 12.10
CA GLN A 12 -2.00 -19.74 11.06
C GLN A 12 -1.37 -19.96 9.69
N THR A 13 -1.85 -20.99 8.98
CA THR A 13 -1.45 -21.25 7.60
C THR A 13 -2.49 -20.68 6.64
N PHE A 14 -2.03 -19.82 5.74
CA PHE A 14 -2.86 -19.25 4.68
C PHE A 14 -2.63 -20.01 3.37
N ALA A 15 -3.60 -20.83 2.98
CA ALA A 15 -3.58 -21.51 1.69
C ALA A 15 -4.28 -20.63 0.64
N VAL A 16 -3.48 -20.05 -0.24
CA VAL A 16 -3.92 -19.21 -1.37
C VAL A 16 -3.61 -19.95 -2.67
N ASN A 17 -4.59 -20.08 -3.56
CA ASN A 17 -4.32 -20.72 -4.85
C ASN A 17 -3.65 -19.74 -5.84
N SER A 18 -3.04 -20.25 -6.91
CA SER A 18 -2.28 -19.44 -7.88
C SER A 18 -3.11 -18.34 -8.56
N ARG A 19 -4.42 -18.54 -8.73
CA ARG A 19 -5.33 -17.56 -9.31
C ARG A 19 -5.59 -16.41 -8.34
N GLU A 20 -5.77 -16.71 -7.06
CA GLU A 20 -5.92 -15.71 -6.00
C GLU A 20 -4.61 -14.92 -5.77
N LEU A 21 -3.46 -15.60 -5.79
CA LEU A 21 -2.13 -14.97 -5.76
C LEU A 21 -1.92 -14.01 -6.92
N LYS A 22 -2.35 -14.38 -8.13
CA LYS A 22 -2.28 -13.50 -9.31
C LYS A 22 -3.16 -12.24 -9.13
N GLY A 23 -4.39 -12.41 -8.65
CA GLY A 23 -5.27 -11.28 -8.35
C GLY A 23 -4.72 -10.37 -7.25
N LEU A 24 -4.09 -10.93 -6.22
CA LEU A 24 -3.43 -10.17 -5.16
C LEU A 24 -2.22 -9.39 -5.71
N GLY A 25 -1.42 -10.02 -6.58
CA GLY A 25 -0.29 -9.39 -7.25
C GLY A 25 -0.69 -8.25 -8.18
N GLU A 26 -1.79 -8.41 -8.94
CA GLU A 26 -2.34 -7.36 -9.80
C GLU A 26 -2.85 -6.17 -8.95
N ALA A 27 -3.61 -6.44 -7.89
CA ALA A 27 -4.12 -5.40 -6.99
C ALA A 27 -3.00 -4.65 -6.24
N LEU A 28 -1.97 -5.37 -5.77
CA LEU A 28 -0.79 -4.77 -5.14
C LEU A 28 0.04 -4.00 -6.15
N GLY A 29 0.22 -4.50 -7.38
CA GLY A 29 0.95 -3.80 -8.43
C GLY A 29 0.34 -2.44 -8.79
N HIS A 30 -0.99 -2.35 -8.86
CA HIS A 30 -1.68 -1.08 -9.05
C HIS A 30 -1.51 -0.13 -7.85
N THR A 31 -1.66 -0.65 -6.63
CA THR A 31 -1.56 0.13 -5.40
C THR A 31 -0.15 0.68 -5.19
N VAL A 32 0.89 -0.14 -5.41
CA VAL A 32 2.30 0.27 -5.29
C VAL A 32 2.62 1.37 -6.29
N ARG A 33 2.16 1.23 -7.53
CA ARG A 33 2.40 2.24 -8.59
C ARG A 33 1.75 3.58 -8.28
N ASP A 34 0.56 3.58 -7.68
CA ASP A 34 -0.11 4.81 -7.31
C ASP A 34 0.51 5.46 -6.06
N VAL A 35 1.00 4.66 -5.11
CA VAL A 35 1.80 5.15 -3.98
C VAL A 35 3.14 5.75 -4.46
N GLU A 36 3.83 5.12 -5.40
CA GLU A 36 5.06 5.65 -6.00
C GLU A 36 4.82 7.01 -6.67
N LYS A 37 3.75 7.16 -7.46
CA LYS A 37 3.38 8.45 -8.07
C LYS A 37 3.08 9.52 -7.03
N VAL A 38 2.40 9.15 -5.93
CA VAL A 38 2.13 10.09 -4.83
C VAL A 38 3.44 10.52 -4.18
N LEU A 39 4.39 9.60 -3.96
CA LEU A 39 5.70 9.93 -3.43
C LEU A 39 6.48 10.86 -4.38
N GLU A 40 6.48 10.62 -5.70
CA GLU A 40 7.10 11.51 -6.68
C GLU A 40 6.52 12.93 -6.65
N VAL A 41 5.19 13.05 -6.48
CA VAL A 41 4.52 14.37 -6.38
C VAL A 41 4.85 15.06 -5.06
N VAL A 42 4.88 14.31 -3.95
CA VAL A 42 5.20 14.83 -2.61
C VAL A 42 6.65 15.29 -2.52
N ASP A 43 7.57 14.62 -3.20
CA ASP A 43 8.98 15.01 -3.23
C ASP A 43 9.28 16.19 -4.17
N GLY A 44 8.26 16.64 -4.92
CA GLY A 44 8.35 17.80 -5.78
C GLY A 44 8.51 19.12 -5.01
N PRO A 45 9.36 20.06 -5.48
CA PRO A 45 9.58 21.35 -4.82
C PRO A 45 8.28 22.15 -4.66
N ARG A 46 7.37 22.07 -5.63
CA ARG A 46 6.06 22.74 -5.59
C ARG A 46 5.14 22.24 -4.47
N PHE A 47 5.20 20.95 -4.14
CA PHE A 47 4.37 20.39 -3.08
C PHE A 47 4.90 20.82 -1.71
N ARG A 48 6.23 20.84 -1.54
CA ARG A 48 6.87 21.36 -0.32
C ARG A 48 6.56 22.84 -0.09
N ASP A 49 6.57 23.64 -1.15
CA ASP A 49 6.22 25.07 -1.06
C ASP A 49 4.75 25.26 -0.67
N ALA A 50 3.83 24.48 -1.25
CA ALA A 50 2.41 24.49 -0.88
C ALA A 50 2.18 24.05 0.56
N LEU A 51 2.88 23.01 1.02
CA LEU A 51 2.79 22.52 2.40
C LEU A 51 3.34 23.55 3.39
N SER A 52 4.45 24.21 3.04
CA SER A 52 5.04 25.31 3.82
C SER A 52 4.08 26.49 3.95
N PHE A 53 3.41 26.87 2.85
CA PHE A 53 2.37 27.90 2.87
C PHE A 53 1.20 27.53 3.79
N VAL A 54 0.66 26.32 3.68
CA VAL A 54 -0.43 25.87 4.56
C VAL A 54 0.02 25.89 6.02
N LYS A 55 1.23 25.41 6.33
CA LYS A 55 1.79 25.47 7.68
C LYS A 55 1.88 26.90 8.22
N SER A 56 2.29 27.86 7.38
CA SER A 56 2.40 29.27 7.75
C SER A 56 1.08 29.99 8.06
N ILE A 57 -0.06 29.38 7.72
CA ILE A 57 -1.40 29.91 7.99
C ILE A 57 -2.01 29.27 9.24
N VAL A 58 -1.58 28.05 9.57
CA VAL A 58 -2.09 27.27 10.70
C VAL A 58 -1.32 27.57 11.99
N ASP A 59 -0.03 27.91 11.90
CA ASP A 59 0.79 28.46 13.00
C ASP A 59 0.55 29.96 13.22
#